data_AF-A0A9Q9K5I0-F1
#
_entry.id   AF-A0A9Q9K5I0-F1
#
_cell.length_a   1.000
_cell.length_b   1.000
_cell.length_c   1.000
_cell.angle_alpha   90.00
_cell.angle_beta   90.00
_cell.angle_gamma   90.00
#
_symmetry.space_group_name_H-M   'P 1'
#
loop_
_entity.id
_entity.type
_entity.pdbx_description
1 polymer ?
#
loop_
_entity_poly.entity_id
_entity_poly.type
_entity_poly.pdbx_seq_one_letter_code
_entity_poly.pdbx_strand_id
1 'polypeptide(L)'
;MTEKEYKQRNQFRMYVVALPYLLFGLIVALLLTFASQPIWLVTVLGVFMVYNVIATFTAFLFKYGKETLYLLFLTLCITGVFGFFVNTLFKGLS
;
A
#
# COMPACT_ATOMS: atom_id res chain seq x y z
N MET A 1 14.10 25.06 7.26
CA MET A 1 13.61 23.76 7.76
C MET A 1 14.47 23.40 8.95
N THR A 2 13.91 23.39 10.14
CA THR A 2 14.66 23.10 11.37
C THR A 2 14.97 21.60 11.46
N GLU A 3 16.05 21.23 12.14
CA GLU A 3 16.50 19.84 12.27
C GLU A 3 15.41 18.89 12.81
N LYS A 4 14.54 19.42 13.68
CA LYS A 4 13.38 18.72 14.24
C LYS A 4 12.30 18.42 13.19
N GLU A 5 12.00 19.36 12.30
CA GLU A 5 11.03 19.16 11.20
C GLU A 5 11.53 18.14 10.17
N TYR A 6 12.84 18.14 9.89
CA TYR A 6 13.46 17.16 9.00
C TYR A 6 13.39 15.75 9.59
N LYS A 7 13.70 15.61 10.89
CA LYS A 7 13.65 14.32 11.60
C LYS A 7 12.22 13.76 11.68
N GLN A 8 11.23 14.61 11.96
CA GLN A 8 9.81 14.20 12.01
C GLN A 8 9.31 13.74 10.64
N ARG A 9 9.67 14.45 9.57
CA ARG A 9 9.31 14.07 8.19
C ARG A 9 10.00 12.78 7.75
N ASN A 10 11.24 12.55 8.19
CA ASN A 10 11.96 11.31 7.89
C ASN A 10 11.41 10.10 8.67
N GLN A 11 11.00 10.28 9.93
CA GLN A 11 10.32 9.25 10.69
C GLN A 11 8.96 8.89 10.09
N PHE A 12 8.19 9.88 9.62
CA PHE A 12 6.96 9.63 8.88
C PHE A 12 7.21 8.77 7.64
N ARG A 13 8.25 9.08 6.84
CA ARG A 13 8.63 8.24 5.68
C ARG A 13 8.95 6.79 6.06
N MET A 14 9.77 6.58 7.09
CA MET A 14 10.14 5.20 7.49
C MET A 14 8.95 4.41 8.01
N TYR A 15 8.16 4.99 8.92
CA TYR A 15 7.11 4.24 9.63
C TYR A 15 5.79 4.16 8.85
N VAL A 16 5.44 5.16 8.04
CA VAL A 16 4.16 5.20 7.31
C VAL A 16 4.30 4.73 5.86
N VAL A 17 5.51 4.78 5.29
CA VAL A 17 5.74 4.36 3.91
C VAL A 17 6.60 3.10 3.85
N ALA A 18 7.82 3.10 4.36
CA ALA A 18 8.73 1.96 4.14
C ALA A 18 8.29 0.68 4.89
N LEU A 19 8.05 0.79 6.20
CA LEU A 19 7.73 -0.34 7.07
C LEU A 19 6.45 -1.11 6.68
N PRO A 20 5.29 -0.47 6.44
CA PRO A 20 4.06 -1.17 6.06
C PRO A 20 4.17 -1.84 4.69
N TYR A 21 4.92 -1.27 3.75
CA TYR A 21 5.18 -1.89 2.45
C TYR A 21 6.08 -3.12 2.56
N LEU A 22 7.08 -3.06 3.45
CA LEU A 22 7.98 -4.18 3.72
C LEU A 22 7.23 -5.35 4.38
N LEU A 23 6.39 -5.04 5.38
CA LEU A 23 5.50 -6.03 6.01
C LEU A 23 4.50 -6.62 5.00
N PHE A 24 3.91 -5.78 4.15
CA PHE A 24 2.99 -6.24 3.11
C PHE A 24 3.67 -7.21 2.14
N GLY A 25 4.86 -6.88 1.65
CA GLY A 25 5.64 -7.77 0.78
C GLY A 25 5.95 -9.11 1.44
N LEU A 26 6.30 -9.11 2.74
CA LEU A 26 6.53 -10.33 3.51
C LEU A 26 5.26 -11.18 3.63
N ILE A 27 4.11 -10.56 3.94
CA ILE A 27 2.82 -11.27 4.05
C ILE A 27 2.43 -11.88 2.70
N VAL A 28 2.57 -11.13 1.60
CA VAL A 28 2.27 -11.63 0.26
C VAL A 28 3.19 -12.80 -0.11
N ALA A 29 4.48 -12.71 0.18
CA ALA A 29 5.42 -13.81 -0.07
C ALA A 29 5.05 -15.08 0.71
N LEU A 30 4.67 -14.94 1.98
CA LEU A 30 4.19 -16.06 2.79
C LEU A 30 2.89 -16.64 2.23
N LEU A 31 1.92 -15.81 1.84
CA LEU A 31 0.67 -16.27 1.25
C LEU A 31 0.90 -17.03 -0.06
N LEU A 32 1.78 -16.54 -0.93
CA LEU A 32 2.13 -17.23 -2.17
C LEU A 32 2.79 -18.60 -1.91
N THR A 33 3.54 -18.73 -0.81
CA THR A 33 4.24 -19.97 -0.45
C THR A 33 3.31 -21.01 0.19
N PHE A 34 2.43 -20.58 1.10
CA PHE A 34 1.63 -21.48 1.95
C PHE A 34 0.15 -21.57 1.57
N ALA A 35 -0.42 -20.54 0.95
CA ALA A 35 -1.85 -20.40 0.69
C ALA A 35 -2.10 -19.78 -0.69
N SER A 36 -1.72 -20.51 -1.74
CA SER A 36 -1.78 -20.06 -3.13
C SER A 36 -3.20 -19.87 -3.71
N GLN A 37 -4.25 -19.87 -2.87
CA GLN A 37 -5.59 -19.57 -3.36
C GLN A 37 -5.71 -18.07 -3.63
N PRO A 38 -6.20 -17.65 -4.81
CA PRO A 38 -6.20 -16.25 -5.23
C PRO A 38 -7.10 -15.37 -4.35
N ILE A 39 -8.07 -15.97 -3.65
CA ILE A 39 -8.94 -15.28 -2.68
C ILE A 39 -8.14 -14.60 -1.56
N TRP A 40 -7.15 -15.28 -0.98
CA TRP A 40 -6.33 -14.73 0.11
C TRP A 40 -5.49 -13.55 -0.36
N LEU A 41 -4.97 -13.64 -1.59
CA LEU A 41 -4.16 -12.59 -2.21
C LEU A 41 -5.01 -11.33 -2.46
N VAL A 42 -6.22 -11.50 -2.98
CA VAL A 42 -7.19 -10.41 -3.17
C VAL A 42 -7.58 -9.79 -1.84
N THR A 43 -7.87 -10.57 -0.79
CA THR A 43 -8.23 -10.03 0.53
C THR A 43 -7.10 -9.16 1.11
N VAL A 44 -5.86 -9.66 1.09
CA VAL A 44 -4.73 -8.90 1.64
C VAL A 44 -4.40 -7.66 0.80
N LEU A 45 -4.47 -7.76 -0.53
CA LEU A 45 -4.36 -6.59 -1.41
C LEU A 45 -5.43 -5.54 -1.11
N GLY A 46 -6.69 -5.96 -0.90
CA GLY A 46 -7.80 -5.07 -0.59
C GLY A 46 -7.61 -4.31 0.72
N VAL A 47 -7.21 -5.02 1.80
CA VAL A 47 -6.89 -4.39 3.09
C VAL A 47 -5.75 -3.38 2.94
N PHE A 48 -4.70 -3.75 2.21
CA PHE A 48 -3.54 -2.88 1.99
C PHE A 48 -3.87 -1.67 1.10
N MET A 49 -4.79 -1.81 0.15
CA MET A 49 -5.30 -0.71 -0.65
C MET A 49 -6.00 0.34 0.23
N VAL A 50 -6.89 -0.09 1.13
CA VAL A 50 -7.58 0.81 2.08
C VAL A 50 -6.57 1.55 2.95
N TYR A 51 -5.56 0.83 3.48
CA TYR A 51 -4.46 1.45 4.22
C TYR A 51 -3.76 2.55 3.41
N ASN A 52 -3.44 2.28 2.14
CA ASN A 52 -2.75 3.24 1.27
C ASN A 52 -3.57 4.48 0.95
N VAL A 53 -4.89 4.34 0.79
CA VAL A 53 -5.80 5.48 0.63
C VAL A 53 -5.75 6.38 1.87
N ILE A 54 -5.85 5.79 3.07
CA ILE A 54 -5.79 6.52 4.35
C ILE A 54 -4.42 7.20 4.54
N ALA A 55 -3.34 6.49 4.23
CA ALA A 55 -1.97 7.02 4.33
C ALA A 55 -1.76 8.20 3.37
N THR A 56 -2.27 8.10 2.13
CA THR A 56 -2.22 9.17 1.13
C THR A 56 -3.01 10.39 1.60
N PHE A 57 -4.23 10.18 2.13
CA PHE A 57 -5.07 11.27 2.66
C PHE A 57 -4.41 11.97 3.86
N THR A 58 -3.78 11.18 4.74
CA THR A 58 -3.01 11.70 5.87
C THR A 58 -1.82 12.53 5.37
N ALA A 59 -1.04 12.01 4.43
CA ALA A 59 0.08 12.74 3.83
C ALA A 59 -0.37 14.05 3.16
N PHE A 60 -1.56 14.06 2.54
CA PHE A 60 -2.18 15.26 1.97
C PHE A 60 -2.51 16.30 3.04
N LEU A 61 -3.16 15.90 4.14
CA LEU A 61 -3.51 16.80 5.25
C LEU A 61 -2.28 17.44 5.90
N PHE A 62 -1.20 16.69 6.05
CA PHE A 62 0.06 17.19 6.63
C PHE A 62 0.92 18.01 5.64
N LYS A 63 0.39 18.33 4.44
CA LYS A 63 1.07 19.13 3.39
C LYS A 63 2.43 18.57 2.97
N TYR A 64 2.62 17.25 3.02
CA TYR A 64 3.84 16.60 2.55
C TYR A 64 3.86 16.47 1.02
N GLY A 65 3.68 17.58 0.28
CA GLY A 65 3.27 17.57 -1.14
C GLY A 65 4.03 16.60 -2.07
N LYS A 66 5.35 16.45 -1.92
CA LYS A 66 6.13 15.47 -2.69
C LYS A 66 5.84 14.01 -2.30
N GLU A 67 5.73 13.73 -1.00
CA GLU A 67 5.41 12.37 -0.50
C GLU A 67 3.96 12.00 -0.79
N THR A 68 3.04 12.98 -0.74
CA THR A 68 1.63 12.79 -1.07
C THR A 68 1.47 12.32 -2.51
N LEU A 69 2.15 12.96 -3.47
CA LEU A 69 2.12 12.55 -4.87
C LEU A 69 2.69 11.13 -5.06
N TYR A 70 3.78 10.82 -4.36
CA TYR A 70 4.38 9.48 -4.39
C TYR A 70 3.43 8.40 -3.85
N LEU A 71 2.81 8.66 -2.70
CA LEU A 71 1.81 7.78 -2.08
C LEU A 71 0.56 7.63 -2.94
N LEU A 72 0.12 8.70 -3.59
CA LEU A 72 -1.02 8.69 -4.49
C LEU A 72 -0.75 7.84 -5.73
N PHE A 73 0.44 7.99 -6.33
CA PHE A 73 0.89 7.14 -7.44
C PHE A 73 0.93 5.66 -7.04
N LEU A 74 1.54 5.34 -5.89
CA LEU A 74 1.57 3.98 -5.36
C LEU A 74 0.16 3.41 -5.10
N THR A 75 -0.74 4.24 -4.56
CA THR A 75 -2.13 3.85 -4.33
C THR A 75 -2.83 3.50 -5.64
N LEU A 76 -2.62 4.29 -6.70
CA LEU A 76 -3.15 3.98 -8.04
C LEU A 76 -2.58 2.67 -8.59
N CYS A 77 -1.28 2.43 -8.45
CA CYS A 77 -0.67 1.17 -8.86
C CYS A 77 -1.28 -0.03 -8.11
N ILE A 78 -1.39 0.04 -6.78
CA ILE A 78 -1.98 -1.04 -5.97
C ILE A 78 -3.44 -1.26 -6.35
N THR A 79 -4.20 -0.18 -6.58
CA THR A 79 -5.60 -0.25 -7.02
C THR A 79 -5.72 -0.93 -8.38
N GLY A 80 -4.85 -0.60 -9.33
CA GLY A 80 -4.82 -1.24 -10.65
C GLY A 80 -4.49 -2.73 -10.57
N VAL A 81 -3.49 -3.10 -9.75
CA VAL A 81 -3.13 -4.50 -9.52
C VAL A 81 -4.27 -5.25 -8.85
N PHE A 82 -4.90 -4.68 -7.82
CA PHE A 82 -6.07 -5.27 -7.15
C PHE A 82 -7.22 -5.48 -8.14
N GLY A 83 -7.57 -4.47 -8.94
CA GLY A 83 -8.61 -4.58 -9.96
C GLY A 83 -8.32 -5.66 -11.00
N PHE A 84 -7.05 -5.81 -11.42
CA PHE A 84 -6.63 -6.89 -12.30
C PHE A 84 -6.82 -8.26 -11.67
N PHE A 85 -6.37 -8.46 -10.43
CA PHE A 85 -6.52 -9.74 -9.73
C PHE A 85 -7.98 -10.10 -9.46
N VAL A 86 -8.81 -9.13 -9.07
CA VAL A 86 -10.25 -9.31 -8.89
C VAL A 86 -10.90 -9.74 -10.20
N ASN A 87 -10.64 -9.02 -11.30
CA ASN A 87 -11.19 -9.36 -12.62
C ASN A 87 -10.79 -10.77 -13.07
N THR A 88 -9.52 -11.15 -12.90
CA THR A 88 -9.03 -12.50 -13.22
C THR A 88 -9.69 -13.56 -12.34
N LEU A 89 -9.88 -13.29 -11.05
CA LEU A 89 -10.56 -14.20 -10.13
C LEU A 89 -12.03 -14.42 -10.53
N PHE A 90 -12.75 -13.36 -10.87
CA PHE A 90 -14.15 -13.45 -11.31
C PHE A 90 -14.30 -14.09 -12.70
N LYS A 91 -13.37 -13.83 -13.64
CA LYS A 91 -13.38 -14.50 -14.95
C LYS A 91 -13.01 -15.97 -14.88
N GLY A 92 -12.13 -16.38 -13.97
CA GLY A 92 -11.80 -17.80 -13.76
C GLY A 92 -12.89 -18.61 -13.07
N LEU A 93 -13.94 -17.96 -12.56
CA LEU A 93 -15.09 -18.58 -11.89
C LEU A 93 -16.33 -18.75 -12.80
N SER A 94 -16.32 -18.13 -13.99
CA SER A 94 -17.39 -18.19 -15.02
C SER A 94 -17.09 -19.24 -16.07
#